data_AF-A0A1H8EBM1-F1
#
_entry.id   AF-A0A1H8EBM1-F1
#
_cell.length_a   1.000
_cell.length_b   1.000
_cell.length_c   1.000
_cell.angle_alpha   90.00
_cell.angle_beta   90.00
_cell.angle_gamma   90.00
#
_symmetry.space_group_name_H-M   'P 1'
#
loop_
_entity.id
_entity.type
_entity.pdbx_description
1 polymer ?
#
loop_
_entity_poly.entity_id
_entity_poly.type
_entity_poly.pdbx_seq_one_letter_code
_entity_poly.pdbx_strand_id
1 'polypeptide(L)'
;MVLLIVSVASVKTYAQISVGVSVNIAPPVLPTYTQPPCPVDGYLWTPGYWAYDQDGGYYWVPGVWVSPPAVGYLWTPGYWGYDGAVYVYHEGYWGHHIGFYGGVNYGYGYVGTGYVGGRWAGNSFQYNTAVVNVNNTVVHNTYINKTVVNNVTVNNNSFNGPGGVAAKPQPQERAAEKENHIQPTSDQITHRQVAVKDQSQFAKNNNGHPTTAAMNKVNGSRFTPEGNNARSFSRSNVNNNPGKPRPSESTDHPVSNQPRPVNNQPRPEGNQPRPVNQQRARTPQRQVPARHQAAQHRERQR
;
A
#
# COMPACT_ATOMS: atom_id res chain seq x y z
N MET A 1 46.73 26.40 -35.75
CA MET A 1 45.63 25.47 -35.37
C MET A 1 45.36 25.69 -33.89
N VAL A 2 44.35 26.47 -33.54
CA VAL A 2 44.03 26.81 -32.13
C VAL A 2 43.06 25.75 -31.60
N LEU A 3 43.49 25.00 -30.59
CA LEU A 3 42.69 23.95 -29.96
C LEU A 3 41.80 24.58 -28.88
N LEU A 4 40.49 24.61 -29.10
CA LEU A 4 39.51 25.08 -28.13
C LEU A 4 39.17 23.91 -27.17
N ILE A 5 39.65 23.96 -25.94
CA ILE A 5 39.30 23.00 -24.89
C ILE A 5 37.96 23.43 -24.29
N VAL A 6 36.88 22.76 -24.70
CA VAL A 6 35.57 22.92 -24.05
C VAL A 6 35.57 22.06 -22.79
N SER A 7 35.72 22.71 -21.64
CA SER A 7 35.58 22.06 -20.33
C SER A 7 34.09 21.89 -20.04
N VAL A 8 33.60 20.66 -20.06
CA VAL A 8 32.23 20.35 -19.63
C VAL A 8 32.23 20.30 -18.11
N ALA A 9 31.83 21.40 -17.47
CA ALA A 9 31.61 21.41 -16.03
C ALA A 9 30.36 20.54 -15.72
N SER A 10 30.53 19.42 -15.02
CA SER A 10 29.41 18.70 -14.41
C SER A 10 28.73 19.61 -13.39
N VAL A 11 27.55 20.11 -13.74
CA VAL A 11 26.69 20.80 -12.78
C VAL A 11 26.24 19.75 -11.76
N LYS A 12 26.75 19.83 -10.53
CA LYS A 12 26.17 19.07 -9.42
C LYS A 12 24.83 19.70 -9.10
N THR A 13 23.75 19.13 -9.61
CA THR A 13 22.39 19.48 -9.21
C THR A 13 22.21 19.00 -7.77
N TYR A 14 22.34 19.90 -6.81
CA TYR A 14 21.92 19.61 -5.45
C TYR A 14 20.41 19.40 -5.49
N ALA A 15 19.94 18.27 -4.96
CA ALA A 15 18.51 18.05 -4.76
C ALA A 15 17.97 19.23 -3.94
N GLN A 16 17.26 20.15 -4.60
CA GLN A 16 16.51 21.16 -3.90
C GLN A 16 15.35 20.42 -3.25
N ILE A 17 15.33 20.37 -1.92
CA ILE A 17 14.14 19.97 -1.17
C ILE A 17 13.05 20.94 -1.63
N SER A 18 12.13 20.49 -2.49
CA SER A 18 11.02 21.32 -2.91
C SER A 18 10.07 21.42 -1.73
N VAL A 19 10.25 22.47 -0.92
CA VAL A 19 9.28 22.91 0.07
C VAL A 19 8.08 23.43 -0.72
N GLY A 20 7.10 22.54 -0.96
CA GLY A 20 6.07 22.75 -1.97
C GLY A 20 4.86 23.56 -1.49
N VAL A 21 4.55 23.52 -0.19
CA VAL A 21 3.41 24.23 0.41
C VAL A 21 3.66 24.45 1.90
N SER A 22 3.36 25.65 2.42
CA SER A 22 3.33 25.96 3.86
C SER A 22 1.94 26.42 4.31
N VAL A 23 1.38 25.85 5.38
CA VAL A 23 0.00 26.11 5.87
C VAL A 23 0.01 26.33 7.38
N ASN A 24 -0.87 27.17 7.94
CA ASN A 24 -0.96 27.42 9.39
C ASN A 24 -1.95 26.49 10.14
N ILE A 25 -2.64 25.60 9.42
CA ILE A 25 -3.59 24.62 9.97
C ILE A 25 -2.98 23.23 9.82
N ALA A 26 -3.01 22.42 10.88
CA ALA A 26 -2.50 21.05 10.83
C ALA A 26 -3.27 20.20 9.81
N PRO A 27 -2.61 19.26 9.11
CA PRO A 27 -3.32 18.31 8.26
C PRO A 27 -4.26 17.44 9.11
N PRO A 28 -5.42 17.01 8.57
CA PRO A 28 -6.29 16.05 9.24
C PRO A 28 -5.54 14.76 9.55
N VAL A 29 -6.03 13.97 10.51
CA VAL A 29 -5.51 12.61 10.75
C VAL A 29 -5.56 11.76 9.48
N LEU A 30 -4.69 10.76 9.36
CA LEU A 30 -4.71 9.83 8.24
C LEU A 30 -6.03 9.04 8.22
N PRO A 31 -6.73 9.00 7.08
CA PRO A 31 -7.80 8.04 6.85
C PRO A 31 -7.28 6.61 7.05
N THR A 32 -8.06 5.79 7.75
CA THR A 32 -7.85 4.34 7.75
C THR A 32 -8.53 3.76 6.52
N TYR A 33 -7.82 2.97 5.73
CA TYR A 33 -8.39 2.35 4.53
C TYR A 33 -7.72 1.03 4.19
N THR A 34 -8.43 0.17 3.47
CA THR A 34 -7.94 -1.12 2.96
C THR A 34 -7.13 -0.92 1.67
N GLN A 35 -5.91 -1.45 1.62
CA GLN A 35 -5.09 -1.47 0.41
C GLN A 35 -5.70 -2.44 -0.63
N PRO A 36 -5.96 -1.99 -1.87
CA PRO A 36 -6.39 -2.88 -2.94
C PRO A 36 -5.26 -3.85 -3.33
N PRO A 37 -5.58 -5.05 -3.83
CA PRO A 37 -4.55 -6.01 -4.22
C PRO A 37 -3.69 -5.44 -5.35
N CYS A 38 -2.36 -5.60 -5.24
CA CYS A 38 -1.41 -5.21 -6.27
C CYS A 38 -1.79 -5.84 -7.62
N PRO A 39 -2.09 -5.04 -8.67
CA PRO A 39 -2.64 -5.56 -9.91
C PRO A 39 -1.57 -6.08 -10.88
N VAL A 40 -0.30 -5.73 -10.68
CA VAL A 40 0.81 -6.01 -11.60
C VAL A 40 2.07 -6.34 -10.79
N ASP A 41 2.79 -7.39 -11.19
CA ASP A 41 4.07 -7.72 -10.58
C ASP A 41 5.12 -6.62 -10.83
N GLY A 42 5.94 -6.31 -9.82
CA GLY A 42 6.90 -5.22 -9.85
C GLY A 42 6.36 -3.83 -9.50
N TYR A 43 5.04 -3.64 -9.37
CA TYR A 43 4.49 -2.36 -8.88
C TYR A 43 4.74 -2.19 -7.39
N LEU A 44 4.99 -0.96 -6.96
CA LEU A 44 5.23 -0.59 -5.57
C LEU A 44 4.06 0.23 -5.04
N TRP A 45 3.75 0.02 -3.76
CA TRP A 45 2.71 0.77 -3.08
C TRP A 45 3.20 2.19 -2.78
N THR A 46 2.43 3.17 -3.22
CA THR A 46 2.55 4.56 -2.78
C THR A 46 1.36 4.90 -1.89
N PRO A 47 1.58 5.23 -0.61
CA PRO A 47 0.47 5.44 0.30
C PRO A 47 -0.28 6.73 -0.03
N GLY A 48 -1.55 6.78 0.36
CA GLY A 48 -2.32 8.02 0.28
C GLY A 48 -1.83 9.05 1.28
N TYR A 49 -2.02 10.33 0.95
CA TYR A 49 -1.57 11.45 1.76
C TYR A 49 -2.51 12.64 1.59
N TRP A 50 -2.52 13.53 2.59
CA TRP A 50 -3.13 14.84 2.47
C TRP A 50 -2.24 15.73 1.63
N ALA A 51 -2.75 16.22 0.50
CA ALA A 51 -2.17 17.36 -0.21
C ALA A 51 -2.96 18.63 0.18
N TYR A 52 -2.50 19.79 -0.26
CA TYR A 52 -3.13 21.07 0.06
C TYR A 52 -3.34 21.91 -1.20
N ASP A 53 -4.53 22.46 -1.33
CA ASP A 53 -4.92 23.43 -2.36
C ASP A 53 -5.23 24.77 -1.69
N GLN A 54 -4.84 25.88 -2.31
CA GLN A 54 -4.96 27.21 -1.68
C GLN A 54 -6.41 27.62 -1.41
N ASP A 55 -7.33 27.29 -2.32
CA ASP A 55 -8.76 27.64 -2.21
C ASP A 55 -9.57 26.52 -1.52
N GLY A 56 -9.14 25.28 -1.74
CA GLY A 56 -9.81 24.07 -1.31
C GLY A 56 -9.44 23.60 0.10
N GLY A 57 -8.24 23.92 0.57
CA GLY A 57 -7.65 23.36 1.78
C GLY A 57 -7.09 21.95 1.56
N TYR A 58 -7.04 21.14 2.62
CA TYR A 58 -6.55 19.77 2.54
C TYR A 58 -7.47 18.88 1.69
N TYR A 59 -6.88 18.12 0.77
CA TYR A 59 -7.55 17.09 -0.01
C TYR A 59 -6.75 15.79 -0.02
N TRP A 60 -7.45 14.66 -0.08
CA TRP A 60 -6.83 13.35 -0.06
C TRP A 60 -6.36 12.96 -1.46
N VAL A 61 -5.08 12.58 -1.57
CA VAL A 61 -4.57 11.86 -2.74
C VAL A 61 -4.65 10.37 -2.41
N PRO A 62 -5.45 9.56 -3.15
CA PRO A 62 -5.64 8.15 -2.84
C PRO A 62 -4.33 7.36 -2.86
N GLY A 63 -4.17 6.37 -1.97
CA GLY A 63 -3.06 5.42 -2.09
C GLY A 63 -3.16 4.61 -3.37
N VAL A 64 -2.03 4.31 -4.02
CA VAL A 64 -2.03 3.68 -5.35
C VAL A 64 -0.80 2.82 -5.59
N TRP A 65 -0.96 1.72 -6.35
CA TRP A 65 0.17 0.97 -6.89
C TRP A 65 0.68 1.62 -8.17
N VAL A 66 1.99 1.82 -8.26
CA VAL A 66 2.67 2.42 -9.41
C VAL A 66 3.93 1.64 -9.78
N SER A 67 4.26 1.65 -11.07
CA SER A 67 5.54 1.12 -11.53
C SER A 67 6.68 2.01 -11.01
N PRO A 68 7.76 1.44 -10.44
CA PRO A 68 8.95 2.20 -10.13
C PRO A 68 9.59 2.72 -11.44
N PRO A 69 10.32 3.84 -11.41
CA PRO A 69 10.97 4.40 -12.61
C PRO A 69 12.11 3.52 -13.11
N ALA A 70 12.71 2.72 -12.24
CA ALA A 70 13.73 1.73 -12.59
C ALA A 70 13.81 0.62 -11.52
N VAL A 71 14.40 -0.51 -11.90
CA VAL A 71 14.73 -1.60 -10.96
C VAL A 71 15.63 -1.06 -9.85
N GLY A 72 15.40 -1.54 -8.62
CA GLY A 72 16.18 -1.15 -7.45
C GLY A 72 15.73 0.17 -6.82
N TYR A 73 14.76 0.87 -7.39
CA TYR A 73 14.18 2.07 -6.78
C TYR A 73 13.02 1.71 -5.83
N LEU A 74 12.93 2.47 -4.75
CA LEU A 74 11.88 2.45 -3.74
C LEU A 74 11.30 3.86 -3.61
N TRP A 75 10.06 3.94 -3.14
CA TRP A 75 9.37 5.22 -2.95
C TRP A 75 9.51 5.68 -1.50
N THR A 76 10.10 6.86 -1.29
CA THR A 76 10.03 7.58 0.00
C THR A 76 8.77 8.45 -0.02
N PRO A 77 7.77 8.22 0.85
CA PRO A 77 6.57 9.04 0.92
C PRO A 77 6.90 10.50 1.24
N GLY A 78 6.15 11.43 0.64
CA GLY A 78 6.13 12.81 1.11
C GLY A 78 5.40 12.91 2.45
N TYR A 79 5.71 13.93 3.23
CA TYR A 79 5.15 14.11 4.57
C TYR A 79 4.98 15.58 4.93
N TRP A 80 4.04 15.87 5.83
CA TRP A 80 3.93 17.19 6.45
C TRP A 80 4.83 17.27 7.68
N GLY A 81 5.64 18.31 7.78
CA GLY A 81 6.45 18.63 8.95
C GLY A 81 6.04 19.98 9.55
N TYR A 82 5.95 20.07 10.87
CA TYR A 82 5.77 21.33 11.57
C TYR A 82 7.11 22.07 11.67
N ASP A 83 7.16 23.28 11.14
CA ASP A 83 8.31 24.18 11.19
C ASP A 83 7.93 25.48 11.91
N GLY A 84 7.93 25.42 13.24
CA GLY A 84 7.80 26.54 14.18
C GLY A 84 6.44 27.25 14.25
N ALA A 85 5.77 27.46 13.11
CA ALA A 85 4.48 28.13 13.00
C ALA A 85 3.63 27.58 11.85
N VAL A 86 4.26 26.90 10.89
CA VAL A 86 3.61 26.39 9.69
C VAL A 86 3.86 24.90 9.52
N TYR A 87 2.97 24.25 8.79
CA TYR A 87 3.11 22.89 8.30
C TYR A 87 3.63 22.96 6.88
N VAL A 88 4.78 22.33 6.64
CA VAL A 88 5.46 22.28 5.35
C VAL A 88 5.32 20.88 4.76
N TYR A 89 4.90 20.79 3.50
CA TYR A 89 4.93 19.52 2.78
C TYR A 89 6.30 19.28 2.16
N HIS A 90 6.93 18.18 2.57
CA HIS A 90 8.13 17.63 1.96
C HIS A 90 7.70 16.64 0.87
N GLU A 91 8.06 16.94 -0.37
CA GLU A 91 7.70 16.10 -1.52
C GLU A 91 8.37 14.72 -1.45
N GLY A 92 7.64 13.68 -1.89
CA GLY A 92 8.17 12.32 -1.94
C GLY A 92 9.07 12.11 -3.14
N TYR A 93 9.88 11.06 -3.10
CA TYR A 93 10.83 10.78 -4.18
C TYR A 93 11.15 9.29 -4.31
N TRP A 94 11.65 8.91 -5.48
CA TRP A 94 12.21 7.60 -5.75
C TRP A 94 13.72 7.61 -5.50
N GLY A 95 14.23 6.60 -4.80
CA GLY A 95 15.66 6.40 -4.56
C GLY A 95 16.00 4.94 -4.32
N HIS A 96 17.28 4.59 -4.24
CA HIS A 96 17.69 3.22 -3.94
C HIS A 96 17.44 2.82 -2.47
N HIS A 97 17.41 3.81 -1.59
CA HIS A 97 17.07 3.67 -0.19
C HIS A 97 15.90 4.57 0.19
N ILE A 98 15.16 4.14 1.21
CA ILE A 98 14.08 4.94 1.79
C ILE A 98 14.71 6.00 2.72
N GLY A 99 14.43 7.27 2.45
CA GLY A 99 14.80 8.36 3.34
C GLY A 99 13.77 8.62 4.43
N PHE A 100 13.93 9.73 5.14
CA PHE A 100 13.00 10.11 6.19
C PHE A 100 11.70 10.61 5.58
N TYR A 101 10.58 10.11 6.09
CA TYR A 101 9.23 10.55 5.71
C TYR A 101 8.42 11.01 6.93
N GLY A 102 9.08 11.72 7.85
CA GLY A 102 8.42 12.33 9.01
C GLY A 102 8.08 11.38 10.15
N GLY A 103 8.46 10.10 10.08
CA GLY A 103 8.06 9.11 11.09
C GLY A 103 6.61 8.64 10.96
N VAL A 104 5.88 9.12 9.95
CA VAL A 104 4.45 8.88 9.80
C VAL A 104 4.19 7.43 9.40
N ASN A 105 3.31 6.75 10.14
CA ASN A 105 2.89 5.39 9.79
C ASN A 105 1.81 5.44 8.71
N TYR A 106 2.23 5.36 7.45
CA TYR A 106 1.33 5.30 6.30
C TYR A 106 0.70 3.91 6.05
N GLY A 107 1.08 2.91 6.85
CA GLY A 107 0.64 1.52 6.70
C GLY A 107 1.28 0.81 5.50
N TYR A 108 0.91 -0.45 5.31
CA TYR A 108 1.26 -1.25 4.13
C TYR A 108 2.77 -1.31 3.80
N GLY A 109 3.57 -1.43 4.86
CA GLY A 109 5.03 -1.45 4.76
C GLY A 109 5.73 -0.15 5.14
N TYR A 110 5.01 0.97 5.25
CA TYR A 110 5.55 2.24 5.74
C TYR A 110 5.17 2.44 7.21
N VAL A 111 6.01 1.95 8.10
CA VAL A 111 5.73 1.86 9.55
C VAL A 111 6.25 3.06 10.34
N GLY A 112 6.71 4.10 9.65
CA GLY A 112 7.35 5.29 10.23
C GLY A 112 8.87 5.32 10.06
N THR A 113 9.49 4.21 9.64
CA THR A 113 10.89 4.19 9.21
C THR A 113 11.09 3.11 8.16
N GLY A 114 11.98 3.37 7.19
CA GLY A 114 12.28 2.44 6.11
C GLY A 114 11.04 1.94 5.37
N TYR A 115 11.14 0.74 4.78
CA TYR A 115 10.02 0.05 4.14
C TYR A 115 10.10 -1.46 4.35
N VAL A 116 9.01 -2.05 4.83
CA VAL A 116 8.92 -3.50 5.16
C VAL A 116 7.91 -4.25 4.30
N GLY A 117 7.31 -3.58 3.30
CA GLY A 117 6.32 -4.17 2.38
C GLY A 117 6.91 -5.08 1.31
N GLY A 118 8.23 -5.10 1.16
CA GLY A 118 8.92 -5.93 0.19
C GLY A 118 10.39 -5.55 0.07
N ARG A 119 11.08 -6.17 -0.90
CA ARG A 119 12.50 -5.90 -1.19
C ARG A 119 12.84 -6.28 -2.63
N TRP A 120 13.85 -5.63 -3.19
CA TRP A 120 14.45 -6.10 -4.43
C TRP A 120 15.31 -7.35 -4.19
N ALA A 121 15.17 -8.34 -5.06
CA ALA A 121 16.01 -9.54 -5.13
C ALA A 121 16.56 -9.66 -6.55
N GLY A 122 17.75 -9.10 -6.78
CA GLY A 122 18.24 -8.84 -8.14
C GLY A 122 17.29 -7.88 -8.86
N ASN A 123 16.78 -8.30 -10.02
CA ASN A 123 15.89 -7.48 -10.85
C ASN A 123 14.39 -7.68 -10.58
N SER A 124 14.03 -8.52 -9.61
CA SER A 124 12.63 -8.84 -9.29
C SER A 124 12.27 -8.35 -7.90
N PHE A 125 11.09 -7.75 -7.75
CA PHE A 125 10.60 -7.31 -6.46
C PHE A 125 9.89 -8.44 -5.72
N GLN A 126 10.27 -8.67 -4.47
CA GLN A 126 9.67 -9.64 -3.56
C GLN A 126 8.71 -8.95 -2.60
N TYR A 127 7.46 -9.41 -2.53
CA TYR A 127 6.42 -8.81 -1.69
C TYR A 127 6.30 -9.49 -0.33
N ASN A 128 6.26 -8.71 0.75
CA ASN A 128 5.97 -9.23 2.09
C ASN A 128 4.46 -9.27 2.36
N THR A 129 3.81 -10.39 2.08
CA THR A 129 2.34 -10.51 2.23
C THR A 129 1.86 -10.52 3.67
N ALA A 130 2.76 -10.39 4.66
CA ALA A 130 2.39 -10.08 6.04
C ALA A 130 1.86 -8.65 6.22
N VAL A 131 2.19 -7.72 5.31
CA VAL A 131 1.85 -6.28 5.43
C VAL A 131 1.29 -5.66 4.15
N VAL A 132 1.51 -6.26 2.98
CA VAL A 132 0.94 -5.76 1.72
C VAL A 132 -0.05 -6.76 1.12
N ASN A 133 -1.06 -6.23 0.44
CA ASN A 133 -2.09 -6.98 -0.27
C ASN A 133 -1.72 -7.11 -1.75
N VAL A 134 -1.58 -8.34 -2.25
CA VAL A 134 -1.22 -8.63 -3.66
C VAL A 134 -2.27 -9.51 -4.31
N ASN A 135 -2.47 -9.36 -5.62
CA ASN A 135 -3.26 -10.32 -6.37
C ASN A 135 -2.41 -11.58 -6.65
N ASN A 136 -2.68 -12.67 -5.95
CA ASN A 136 -1.91 -13.92 -6.08
C ASN A 136 -2.07 -14.61 -7.45
N THR A 137 -2.97 -14.17 -8.33
CA THR A 137 -3.06 -14.69 -9.71
C THR A 137 -2.05 -14.06 -10.66
N VAL A 138 -1.49 -12.90 -10.30
CA VAL A 138 -0.50 -12.17 -11.12
C VAL A 138 0.84 -12.01 -10.43
N VAL A 139 0.85 -11.82 -9.10
CA VAL A 139 2.05 -11.64 -8.29
C VAL A 139 2.41 -12.97 -7.63
N HIS A 140 3.57 -13.50 -7.96
CA HIS A 140 4.04 -14.79 -7.47
C HIS A 140 5.30 -14.67 -6.59
N ASN A 141 6.07 -13.60 -6.75
CA ASN A 141 7.31 -13.40 -6.02
C ASN A 141 7.03 -12.84 -4.61
N THR A 142 6.56 -13.70 -3.71
CA THR A 142 6.10 -13.31 -2.37
C THR A 142 6.88 -14.03 -1.28
N TYR A 143 6.88 -13.44 -0.08
CA TYR A 143 7.33 -14.06 1.15
C TYR A 143 6.49 -13.55 2.32
N ILE A 144 6.60 -14.21 3.47
CA ILE A 144 5.92 -13.79 4.71
C ILE A 144 6.98 -13.56 5.77
N ASN A 145 7.09 -12.33 6.26
CA ASN A 145 7.83 -12.01 7.47
C ASN A 145 6.92 -11.24 8.44
N LYS A 146 6.48 -11.93 9.51
CA LYS A 146 5.58 -11.35 10.53
C LYS A 146 6.30 -10.59 11.64
N THR A 147 7.64 -10.69 11.75
CA THR A 147 8.37 -9.99 12.82
C THR A 147 8.25 -8.48 12.71
N VAL A 148 8.00 -7.98 11.49
CA VAL A 148 7.81 -6.55 11.22
C VAL A 148 6.46 -6.00 11.66
N VAL A 149 5.45 -6.87 11.90
CA VAL A 149 4.09 -6.45 12.31
C VAL A 149 4.02 -6.24 13.82
N ASN A 150 4.71 -7.08 14.59
CA ASN A 150 4.63 -7.09 16.05
C ASN A 150 5.27 -5.85 16.73
N ASN A 151 5.99 -5.02 15.97
CA ASN A 151 6.76 -3.90 16.50
C ASN A 151 6.28 -2.53 15.96
N VAL A 152 5.04 -2.47 15.46
CA VAL A 152 4.49 -1.24 14.85
C VAL A 152 3.51 -0.60 15.82
N THR A 153 3.80 0.64 16.23
CA THR A 153 2.79 1.48 16.88
C THR A 153 1.87 2.03 15.79
N VAL A 154 0.60 1.63 15.82
CA VAL A 154 -0.40 2.14 14.88
C VAL A 154 -1.04 3.39 15.48
N ASN A 155 -0.73 4.54 14.89
CA ASN A 155 -1.44 5.80 15.11
C ASN A 155 -1.86 6.36 13.75
N ASN A 156 -2.80 7.30 13.74
CA ASN A 156 -3.29 7.97 12.55
C ASN A 156 -2.72 9.39 12.39
N ASN A 157 -1.57 9.68 13.01
CA ASN A 157 -0.93 10.98 12.86
C ASN A 157 -0.49 11.15 11.40
N SER A 158 -0.70 12.34 10.83
CA SER A 158 -0.44 12.63 9.41
C SER A 158 0.76 13.56 9.18
N PHE A 159 1.41 14.00 10.26
CA PHE A 159 2.52 14.94 10.21
C PHE A 159 3.55 14.69 11.31
N ASN A 160 4.75 15.22 11.10
CA ASN A 160 5.84 15.25 12.07
C ASN A 160 5.84 16.57 12.86
N GLY A 161 5.99 16.52 14.17
CA GLY A 161 6.09 17.69 15.05
C GLY A 161 5.12 17.67 16.24
N PRO A 162 5.01 18.77 17.00
CA PRO A 162 4.11 18.89 18.15
C PRO A 162 2.65 18.56 17.78
N GLY A 163 2.02 17.66 18.54
CA GLY A 163 0.65 17.19 18.24
C GLY A 163 0.56 16.11 17.15
N GLY A 164 1.68 15.77 16.50
CA GLY A 164 1.80 14.70 15.52
C GLY A 164 2.83 13.66 15.96
N VAL A 165 3.61 13.14 15.00
CA VAL A 165 4.69 12.20 15.27
C VAL A 165 5.94 12.95 15.74
N ALA A 166 6.50 12.55 16.87
CA ALA A 166 7.76 13.08 17.40
C ALA A 166 8.96 12.23 16.94
N ALA A 167 9.17 12.11 15.63
CA ALA A 167 10.29 11.35 15.05
C ALA A 167 11.41 12.25 14.55
N LYS A 168 12.64 11.73 14.57
CA LYS A 168 13.82 12.37 13.95
C LYS A 168 14.43 11.39 12.94
N PRO A 169 15.03 11.90 11.84
CA PRO A 169 15.63 11.03 10.84
C PRO A 169 16.77 10.19 11.45
N GLN A 170 16.85 8.93 11.05
CA GLN A 170 17.96 8.04 11.39
C GLN A 170 19.21 8.34 10.53
N PRO A 171 20.41 7.90 10.92
CA PRO A 171 21.61 8.10 10.10
C PRO A 171 21.49 7.57 8.67
N GLN A 172 20.84 6.42 8.48
CA GLN A 172 20.62 5.80 7.19
C GLN A 172 19.64 6.60 6.33
N GLU A 173 18.58 7.12 6.95
CA GLU A 173 17.59 7.97 6.28
C GLU A 173 18.22 9.30 5.82
N ARG A 174 19.06 9.92 6.67
CA ARG A 174 19.86 11.10 6.30
C ARG A 174 20.88 10.83 5.19
N ALA A 175 21.39 9.61 5.11
CA ALA A 175 22.30 9.21 4.03
C ALA A 175 21.51 9.09 2.72
N ALA A 176 20.35 8.41 2.76
CA ALA A 176 19.45 8.25 1.62
C ALA A 176 18.98 9.61 1.07
N GLU A 177 18.67 10.59 1.92
CA GLU A 177 18.31 11.96 1.51
C GLU A 177 19.37 12.68 0.67
N LYS A 178 20.64 12.26 0.75
CA LYS A 178 21.75 12.88 0.01
C LYS A 178 22.06 12.16 -1.30
N GLU A 179 21.39 11.04 -1.56
CA GLU A 179 21.53 10.29 -2.81
C GLU A 179 20.87 11.01 -3.98
N ASN A 180 21.13 10.51 -5.18
CA ASN A 180 20.39 10.96 -6.36
C ASN A 180 18.97 10.42 -6.30
N HIS A 181 17.99 11.31 -6.50
CA HIS A 181 16.58 10.96 -6.48
C HIS A 181 15.90 11.24 -7.81
N ILE A 182 14.84 10.48 -8.08
CA ILE A 182 13.88 10.79 -9.14
C ILE A 182 12.62 11.33 -8.47
N GLN A 183 12.17 12.49 -8.94
CA GLN A 183 10.93 13.13 -8.49
C GLN A 183 9.69 12.27 -8.81
N PRO A 184 8.51 12.58 -8.27
CA PRO A 184 7.29 11.84 -8.61
C PRO A 184 7.11 11.69 -10.12
N THR A 185 6.73 10.50 -10.59
CA THR A 185 6.57 10.26 -12.02
C THR A 185 5.38 11.02 -12.61
N SER A 186 5.31 11.11 -13.94
CA SER A 186 4.16 11.64 -14.67
C SER A 186 2.82 11.07 -14.19
N ASP A 187 2.78 9.76 -13.94
CA ASP A 187 1.58 9.07 -13.46
C ASP A 187 1.19 9.52 -12.05
N GLN A 188 2.16 9.70 -11.15
CA GLN A 188 1.91 10.20 -9.80
C GLN A 188 1.46 11.68 -9.80
N ILE A 189 2.05 12.51 -10.66
CA ILE A 189 1.63 13.91 -10.85
C ILE A 189 0.19 13.96 -11.37
N THR A 190 -0.13 13.17 -12.39
CA THR A 190 -1.48 13.06 -12.94
C THR A 190 -2.48 12.59 -11.88
N HIS A 191 -2.11 11.61 -11.07
CA HIS A 191 -2.92 11.08 -9.98
C HIS A 191 -3.29 12.17 -8.96
N ARG A 192 -2.33 13.01 -8.54
CA ARG A 192 -2.58 14.18 -7.68
C ARG A 192 -3.50 15.20 -8.36
N GLN A 193 -3.26 15.50 -9.64
CA GLN A 193 -4.07 16.46 -10.40
C GLN A 193 -5.53 16.01 -10.59
N VAL A 194 -5.78 14.70 -10.64
CA VAL A 194 -7.14 14.16 -10.65
C VAL A 194 -7.78 14.28 -9.27
N ALA A 195 -7.02 13.99 -8.21
CA ALA A 195 -7.51 14.07 -6.82
C ALA A 195 -7.96 15.49 -6.44
N VAL A 196 -7.17 16.53 -6.78
CA VAL A 196 -7.52 17.92 -6.46
C VAL A 196 -8.78 18.41 -7.18
N LYS A 197 -9.17 17.79 -8.30
CA LYS A 197 -10.39 18.14 -9.05
C LYS A 197 -11.64 17.46 -8.49
N ASP A 198 -11.47 16.45 -7.63
CA ASP A 198 -12.56 15.68 -7.06
C ASP A 198 -12.97 16.27 -5.71
N GLN A 199 -14.11 16.98 -5.71
CA GLN A 199 -14.64 17.64 -4.52
C GLN A 199 -14.90 16.67 -3.35
N SER A 200 -15.09 15.38 -3.62
CA SER A 200 -15.28 14.35 -2.58
C SER A 200 -13.99 14.00 -1.82
N GLN A 201 -12.83 14.49 -2.28
CA GLN A 201 -11.54 14.28 -1.62
C GLN A 201 -11.17 15.37 -0.62
N PHE A 202 -11.85 16.52 -0.66
CA PHE A 202 -11.56 17.64 0.23
C PHE A 202 -12.04 17.39 1.65
N ALA A 203 -11.15 17.57 2.62
CA ALA A 203 -11.45 17.38 4.04
C ALA A 203 -12.62 18.25 4.51
N LYS A 204 -12.73 19.48 4.01
CA LYS A 204 -13.86 20.39 4.32
C LYS A 204 -15.23 19.86 3.87
N ASN A 205 -15.26 18.99 2.85
CA ASN A 205 -16.49 18.43 2.29
C ASN A 205 -16.86 17.07 2.88
N ASN A 206 -15.89 16.39 3.51
CA ASN A 206 -16.05 15.00 3.96
C ASN A 206 -15.57 14.76 5.40
N ASN A 207 -15.25 15.82 6.14
CA ASN A 207 -14.71 15.79 7.50
C ASN A 207 -13.45 14.91 7.66
N GLY A 208 -12.61 14.84 6.62
CA GLY A 208 -11.41 13.99 6.62
C GLY A 208 -11.66 12.54 6.19
N HIS A 209 -12.86 12.19 5.73
CA HIS A 209 -13.25 10.85 5.28
C HIS A 209 -13.41 10.79 3.74
N PRO A 210 -12.32 10.59 2.98
CA PRO A 210 -12.39 10.59 1.52
C PRO A 210 -13.26 9.47 0.96
N THR A 211 -14.07 9.79 -0.06
CA THR A 211 -14.89 8.78 -0.75
C THR A 211 -14.04 7.75 -1.51
N THR A 212 -12.86 8.16 -1.99
CA THR A 212 -11.88 7.27 -2.63
C THR A 212 -10.61 7.31 -1.80
N ALA A 213 -10.38 6.28 -0.99
CA ALA A 213 -9.19 6.24 -0.15
C ALA A 213 -7.98 5.64 -0.87
N ALA A 214 -8.23 4.73 -1.81
CA ALA A 214 -7.18 4.04 -2.57
C ALA A 214 -7.61 3.73 -4.02
N MET A 215 -6.64 3.42 -4.86
CA MET A 215 -6.80 2.97 -6.24
C MET A 215 -5.87 1.78 -6.52
N ASN A 216 -6.30 0.83 -7.35
CA ASN A 216 -5.45 -0.32 -7.68
C ASN A 216 -4.27 0.07 -8.59
N LYS A 217 -4.43 1.06 -9.45
CA LYS A 217 -3.39 1.69 -10.28
C LYS A 217 -3.83 3.11 -10.63
N VAL A 218 -2.92 3.94 -11.12
CA VAL A 218 -3.27 5.28 -11.63
C VAL A 218 -4.32 5.15 -12.72
N ASN A 219 -5.39 5.97 -12.62
CA ASN A 219 -6.58 5.92 -13.48
C ASN A 219 -7.32 4.57 -13.50
N GLY A 220 -7.06 3.69 -12.51
CA GLY A 220 -7.73 2.41 -12.36
C GLY A 220 -9.02 2.47 -11.53
N SER A 221 -9.38 1.32 -10.96
CA SER A 221 -10.52 1.21 -10.05
C SER A 221 -10.26 1.99 -8.77
N ARG A 222 -11.31 2.65 -8.28
CA ARG A 222 -11.34 3.42 -7.04
C ARG A 222 -11.90 2.58 -5.90
N PHE A 223 -11.38 2.75 -4.70
CA PHE A 223 -11.76 1.98 -3.52
C PHE A 223 -12.15 2.91 -2.37
N THR A 224 -13.25 2.60 -1.69
CA THR A 224 -13.66 3.27 -0.45
C THR A 224 -12.70 2.91 0.68
N PRO A 225 -12.74 3.60 1.83
CA PRO A 225 -11.96 3.21 3.02
C PRO A 225 -12.11 1.73 3.38
N GLU A 226 -13.31 1.16 3.24
CA GLU A 226 -13.60 -0.24 3.58
C GLU A 226 -13.02 -1.24 2.56
N GLY A 227 -12.51 -0.77 1.42
CA GLY A 227 -11.97 -1.61 0.34
C GLY A 227 -13.02 -2.05 -0.68
N ASN A 228 -14.21 -1.46 -0.68
CA ASN A 228 -15.23 -1.70 -1.70
C ASN A 228 -14.95 -0.85 -2.94
N ASN A 229 -15.39 -1.28 -4.12
CA ASN A 229 -15.32 -0.42 -5.31
C ASN A 229 -16.11 0.87 -5.07
N ALA A 230 -15.40 2.00 -5.01
CA ALA A 230 -16.03 3.31 -4.95
C ALA A 230 -16.73 3.54 -6.29
N ARG A 231 -18.02 3.90 -6.24
CA ARG A 231 -18.77 4.25 -7.45
C ARG A 231 -18.04 5.42 -8.11
N SER A 232 -17.52 5.19 -9.33
CA SER A 232 -17.11 6.31 -10.17
C SER A 232 -18.33 7.20 -10.34
N PHE A 233 -18.27 8.43 -9.82
CA PHE A 233 -19.13 9.48 -10.33
C PHE A 233 -18.68 9.74 -11.77
N SER A 234 -19.06 8.86 -12.69
CA SER A 234 -19.23 9.28 -14.08
C SER A 234 -20.14 10.49 -13.97
N ARG A 235 -19.67 11.66 -14.41
CA ARG A 235 -20.56 12.75 -14.78
C ARG A 235 -21.66 12.09 -15.59
N SER A 236 -22.86 12.00 -15.02
CA SER A 236 -24.04 11.63 -15.76
C SER A 236 -24.04 12.54 -16.98
N ASN A 237 -23.81 11.94 -18.14
CA ASN A 237 -24.03 12.62 -19.39
C ASN A 237 -25.48 13.08 -19.32
N VAL A 238 -25.70 14.39 -19.21
CA VAL A 238 -27.02 15.00 -19.30
C VAL A 238 -27.45 14.80 -20.75
N ASN A 239 -27.98 13.60 -21.05
CA ASN A 239 -28.78 13.40 -22.23
C ASN A 239 -30.19 13.83 -21.86
N ASN A 240 -30.48 15.09 -22.20
CA ASN A 240 -31.84 15.59 -22.32
C ASN A 240 -32.62 14.66 -23.25
N ASN A 241 -33.63 13.97 -22.70
CA ASN A 241 -34.74 13.49 -23.49
C ASN A 241 -36.01 13.47 -22.62
N PRO A 242 -37.00 14.34 -22.86
CA PRO A 242 -38.24 14.34 -22.11
C PRO A 242 -39.20 13.31 -22.73
N GLY A 243 -39.32 12.14 -22.10
CA GLY A 243 -40.15 11.04 -22.60
C GLY A 243 -41.00 10.38 -21.52
N LYS A 244 -42.19 10.96 -21.28
CA LYS A 244 -43.46 10.42 -20.73
C LYS A 244 -43.46 9.36 -19.59
N PRO A 245 -44.26 9.57 -18.51
CA PRO A 245 -44.50 8.58 -17.47
C PRO A 245 -45.49 7.49 -17.94
N ARG A 246 -45.24 6.22 -17.58
CA ARG A 246 -46.19 5.12 -17.76
C ARG A 246 -46.79 4.73 -16.39
N PRO A 247 -48.12 4.60 -16.25
CA PRO A 247 -48.74 4.38 -14.95
C PRO A 247 -48.66 2.92 -14.51
N SER A 248 -48.58 2.74 -13.19
CA SER A 248 -48.79 1.49 -12.47
C SER A 248 -50.27 1.13 -12.47
N GLU A 249 -50.60 -0.13 -12.74
CA GLU A 249 -51.94 -0.65 -12.48
C GLU A 249 -51.87 -2.14 -12.12
N SER A 250 -52.55 -2.49 -11.05
CA SER A 250 -52.60 -3.80 -10.42
C SER A 250 -54.06 -4.09 -10.09
N THR A 251 -54.67 -5.12 -10.71
CA THR A 251 -55.76 -5.91 -10.09
C THR A 251 -56.04 -7.24 -10.81
N ASP A 252 -56.05 -8.31 -10.00
CA ASP A 252 -56.94 -9.49 -9.90
C ASP A 252 -57.03 -10.67 -10.90
N HIS A 253 -57.16 -11.85 -10.26
CA HIS A 253 -57.08 -13.26 -10.72
C HIS A 253 -58.40 -13.86 -11.29
N PRO A 254 -58.45 -15.14 -11.78
CA PRO A 254 -58.69 -16.29 -10.87
C PRO A 254 -57.96 -17.61 -11.20
N VAL A 255 -58.01 -18.52 -10.21
CA VAL A 255 -57.34 -19.82 -10.06
C VAL A 255 -58.08 -20.97 -10.75
N SER A 256 -57.37 -21.98 -11.26
CA SER A 256 -57.85 -23.37 -11.33
C SER A 256 -56.70 -24.41 -11.25
N ASN A 257 -56.96 -25.47 -10.49
CA ASN A 257 -56.09 -26.56 -10.03
C ASN A 257 -55.65 -27.55 -11.13
N GLN A 258 -54.42 -28.10 -11.02
CA GLN A 258 -54.13 -29.56 -10.87
C GLN A 258 -52.61 -29.90 -11.00
N PRO A 259 -52.16 -31.08 -10.49
CA PRO A 259 -50.83 -31.26 -9.88
C PRO A 259 -49.74 -31.90 -10.76
N ARG A 260 -48.48 -31.68 -10.36
CA ARG A 260 -47.24 -32.23 -10.95
C ARG A 260 -47.03 -33.72 -10.60
N PRO A 261 -46.50 -34.54 -11.53
CA PRO A 261 -46.01 -35.88 -11.20
C PRO A 261 -44.57 -35.85 -10.65
N VAL A 262 -44.36 -36.60 -9.57
CA VAL A 262 -43.06 -36.92 -8.95
C VAL A 262 -42.58 -38.24 -9.55
N ASN A 263 -41.38 -38.27 -10.12
CA ASN A 263 -40.76 -39.51 -10.62
C ASN A 263 -39.75 -40.02 -9.58
N ASN A 264 -40.12 -41.12 -8.92
CA ASN A 264 -39.24 -41.98 -8.14
C ASN A 264 -38.87 -43.19 -8.99
N GLN A 265 -37.59 -43.55 -9.09
CA GLN A 265 -37.20 -44.96 -9.15
C GLN A 265 -35.79 -45.20 -8.56
N PRO A 266 -35.54 -46.38 -7.94
CA PRO A 266 -34.50 -46.61 -6.93
C PRO A 266 -33.36 -47.54 -7.40
N ARG A 267 -32.26 -47.59 -6.63
CA ARG A 267 -31.22 -48.64 -6.73
C ARG A 267 -30.79 -49.11 -5.32
N PRO A 268 -30.58 -50.43 -5.08
CA PRO A 268 -30.75 -51.03 -3.76
C PRO A 268 -29.48 -51.10 -2.90
N GLU A 269 -29.73 -51.22 -1.58
CA GLU A 269 -28.80 -51.37 -0.47
C GLU A 269 -28.12 -52.75 -0.40
N GLY A 270 -26.90 -52.78 0.16
CA GLY A 270 -26.19 -53.98 0.59
C GLY A 270 -25.22 -53.67 1.74
N ASN A 271 -25.41 -54.38 2.85
CA ASN A 271 -24.84 -54.22 4.19
C ASN A 271 -23.31 -54.10 4.38
N GLN A 272 -22.93 -53.39 5.45
CA GLN A 272 -21.65 -53.33 6.21
C GLN A 272 -21.14 -54.72 6.72
N PRO A 273 -19.93 -54.90 7.35
CA PRO A 273 -19.07 -53.94 8.10
C PRO A 273 -17.52 -54.05 7.96
N ARG A 274 -16.82 -53.10 8.62
CA ARG A 274 -15.36 -52.98 8.87
C ARG A 274 -14.71 -54.23 9.51
N PRO A 275 -13.39 -54.41 9.32
CA PRO A 275 -12.52 -54.92 10.36
C PRO A 275 -11.52 -53.86 10.86
N VAL A 276 -11.41 -53.79 12.19
CA VAL A 276 -10.29 -53.23 12.94
C VAL A 276 -9.15 -54.24 12.86
N ASN A 277 -7.92 -53.80 12.56
CA ASN A 277 -6.75 -54.58 12.97
C ASN A 277 -5.63 -53.68 13.51
N GLN A 278 -5.20 -54.07 14.70
CA GLN A 278 -4.27 -53.40 15.58
C GLN A 278 -3.01 -54.25 15.56
N GLN A 279 -1.89 -53.74 15.04
CA GLN A 279 -0.61 -54.39 15.26
C GLN A 279 0.54 -53.38 15.42
N ARG A 280 1.24 -53.62 16.52
CA ARG A 280 2.27 -52.86 17.21
C ARG A 280 3.62 -53.42 16.75
N ALA A 281 4.60 -52.58 16.42
CA ALA A 281 5.99 -52.65 16.91
C ALA A 281 7.03 -51.88 16.05
N ARG A 282 7.76 -51.01 16.76
CA ARG A 282 9.23 -50.81 16.76
C ARG A 282 9.91 -50.02 15.62
N THR A 283 10.41 -48.86 16.06
CA THR A 283 11.54 -48.05 15.57
C THR A 283 12.80 -48.88 15.29
N PRO A 284 13.68 -48.41 14.38
CA PRO A 284 15.04 -48.09 14.83
C PRO A 284 15.54 -46.71 14.36
N GLN A 285 16.17 -46.06 15.33
CA GLN A 285 16.80 -44.76 15.32
C GLN A 285 18.17 -44.86 14.63
N ARG A 286 18.44 -43.99 13.65
CA ARG A 286 19.70 -43.94 12.91
C ARG A 286 20.77 -43.26 13.78
N GLN A 287 21.77 -44.03 14.16
CA GLN A 287 22.96 -43.57 14.89
C GLN A 287 23.85 -42.69 14.00
N VAL A 288 24.34 -41.59 14.56
CA VAL A 288 25.44 -40.76 14.04
C VAL A 288 26.63 -40.95 14.98
N PRO A 289 27.86 -41.27 14.51
CA PRO A 289 29.01 -41.45 15.41
C PRO A 289 29.61 -40.11 15.86
N ALA A 290 29.99 -40.06 17.14
CA ALA A 290 30.64 -38.95 17.80
C ALA A 290 32.14 -38.82 17.45
N ARG A 291 32.65 -37.58 17.46
CA ARG A 291 34.08 -37.30 17.70
C ARG A 291 34.22 -36.40 18.94
N HIS A 292 35.09 -36.87 19.82
CA HIS A 292 35.48 -36.28 21.10
C HIS A 292 36.36 -35.03 20.87
N GLN A 293 36.20 -34.01 21.70
CA GLN A 293 37.31 -33.13 22.08
C GLN A 293 37.19 -32.78 23.56
N ALA A 294 38.26 -33.12 24.27
CA ALA A 294 38.42 -33.08 25.71
C ALA A 294 38.67 -31.66 26.23
N ALA A 295 38.20 -31.42 27.45
CA ALA A 295 38.64 -30.33 28.30
C ALA A 295 40.08 -30.58 28.78
N GLN A 296 40.89 -29.52 28.89
CA GLN A 296 41.79 -29.21 30.01
C GLN A 296 42.81 -28.14 29.57
N HIS A 297 42.65 -26.90 30.04
CA HIS A 297 43.73 -25.93 30.10
C HIS A 297 43.65 -25.18 31.45
N ARG A 298 44.40 -25.67 32.43
CA ARG A 298 44.81 -24.94 33.62
C ARG A 298 46.12 -25.53 34.13
N GLU A 299 47.22 -24.83 33.92
CA GLU A 299 48.29 -24.49 34.89
C GLU A 299 49.39 -23.70 34.18
N ARG A 300 49.58 -22.42 34.55
CA ARG A 300 50.58 -21.87 35.49
C ARG A 300 51.99 -21.77 34.89
N GLN A 301 52.50 -20.54 34.78
CA GLN A 301 53.72 -20.04 35.45
C GLN A 301 54.26 -18.78 34.74
N ARG A 302 54.05 -17.62 35.38
CA ARG A 302 54.95 -16.47 35.61
C ARG A 302 54.17 -15.17 35.65
#